data_AF-A0A2S9TPJ1-F1
#
_entry.id   AF-A0A2S9TPJ1-F1
#
_cell.length_a   1.000
_cell.length_b   1.000
_cell.length_c   1.000
_cell.angle_alpha   90.00
_cell.angle_beta   90.00
_cell.angle_gamma   90.00
#
_symmetry.space_group_name_H-M   'P 1'
#
loop_
_entity.id
_entity.type
_entity.pdbx_description
1 polymer ?
#
loop_
_entity_poly.entity_id
_entity_poly.type
_entity_poly.pdbx_seq_one_letter_code
_entity_poly.pdbx_strand_id
1 'polypeptide(L)'
;MSNRNEFKKKLKELEANLKNSKVQEELKKHNLNLDDLKQTIQYYYDNFEQFNDEDFNNISTKINELLSQSNESAFSLYSYKFTNTANYLIDNRPTVELDVNDNIDTKDNIKISEEEFSKRYDKLIEELNFEGEECNLTLETPSDRIPFKVYKNNNKSIVVETKGGTKNTRTKDKLIGIAYKNESDEKRSYDKVLIEKILNNSIFDYLAYGSSLENHSKDLVEAMKIKLSKNENELLKLKNKLEEIIEKHQTIEDKKEQFNEIFEKAENLDNKIKAVEDKAKLNASVSYWEAKQKSHKTKFWWFGGGAIGFIVILVFILFIALNSHENQTNINKQIKITNDINTTSKVEEINENNNKLEEKSSFFNFDYSKLAWYILMIFASSSAFWIIRITVKIALSNLHLSEDANERVVMIQTYLSFVNEGQINENDKNIILSSLFRPSNIGIINDESSVTVADIITAFKK
;
A
#
# COMPACT_ATOMS: atom_id res chain seq x y z
N MET A 1 13.25 15.06 -33.84
CA MET A 1 12.16 14.49 -34.66
C MET A 1 11.62 13.15 -34.12
N SER A 2 12.48 12.19 -33.73
CA SER A 2 12.05 10.87 -33.22
C SER A 2 11.16 10.93 -31.95
N ASN A 3 11.53 11.74 -30.95
CA ASN A 3 10.78 11.83 -29.67
C ASN A 3 9.40 12.53 -29.81
N ARG A 4 9.29 13.48 -30.74
CA ARG A 4 8.06 14.26 -31.02
C ARG A 4 7.00 13.43 -31.78
N ASN A 5 7.42 12.53 -32.67
CA ASN A 5 6.52 11.56 -33.31
C ASN A 5 6.02 10.49 -32.34
N GLU A 6 6.85 10.06 -31.39
CA GLU A 6 6.45 9.13 -30.33
C GLU A 6 5.41 9.77 -29.39
N PHE A 7 5.56 11.05 -29.09
CA PHE A 7 4.58 11.81 -28.28
C PHE A 7 3.17 11.82 -28.91
N LYS A 8 3.06 12.08 -30.22
CA LYS A 8 1.77 11.96 -30.95
C LYS A 8 1.12 10.58 -30.80
N LYS A 9 1.93 9.51 -30.82
CA LYS A 9 1.43 8.13 -30.65
C LYS A 9 0.90 7.90 -29.24
N LYS A 10 1.62 8.40 -28.22
CA LYS A 10 1.24 8.32 -26.80
C LYS A 10 -0.06 9.06 -26.49
N LEU A 11 -0.26 10.25 -27.07
CA LEU A 11 -1.54 10.98 -26.92
C LEU A 11 -2.73 10.18 -27.49
N LYS A 12 -2.57 9.54 -28.65
CA LYS A 12 -3.62 8.69 -29.23
C LYS A 12 -3.90 7.44 -28.41
N GLU A 13 -2.87 6.84 -27.83
CA GLU A 13 -3.03 5.70 -26.91
C GLU A 13 -3.79 6.11 -25.65
N LEU A 14 -3.47 7.27 -25.07
CA LEU A 14 -4.17 7.79 -23.91
C LEU A 14 -5.65 8.08 -24.22
N GLU A 15 -5.92 8.64 -25.40
CA GLU A 15 -7.31 8.87 -25.86
C GLU A 15 -8.08 7.56 -26.03
N ALA A 16 -7.43 6.48 -26.48
CA ALA A 16 -8.04 5.16 -26.58
C ALA A 16 -8.35 4.58 -25.19
N ASN A 17 -7.44 4.71 -24.23
CA ASN A 17 -7.66 4.26 -22.85
C ASN A 17 -8.82 5.01 -22.18
N LEU A 18 -8.95 6.31 -22.44
CA LEU A 18 -10.06 7.14 -21.95
C LEU A 18 -11.43 6.78 -22.54
N LYS A 19 -11.49 5.97 -23.62
CA LYS A 19 -12.74 5.43 -24.18
C LYS A 19 -13.24 4.18 -23.45
N ASN A 20 -12.41 3.57 -22.59
CA ASN A 20 -12.81 2.40 -21.81
C ASN A 20 -13.88 2.77 -20.76
N SER A 21 -15.01 2.06 -20.77
CA SER A 21 -16.15 2.35 -19.89
C SER A 21 -15.81 2.22 -18.40
N LYS A 22 -14.94 1.28 -18.01
CA LYS A 22 -14.50 1.12 -16.63
C LYS A 22 -13.64 2.29 -16.16
N VAL A 23 -12.75 2.77 -17.02
CA VAL A 23 -11.90 3.94 -16.76
C VAL A 23 -12.77 5.19 -16.60
N GLN A 24 -13.76 5.38 -17.48
CA GLN A 24 -14.68 6.51 -17.39
C GLN A 24 -15.54 6.50 -16.13
N GLU A 25 -16.01 5.32 -15.70
CA GLU A 25 -16.81 5.18 -14.49
C GLU A 25 -16.00 5.52 -13.24
N GLU A 26 -14.76 5.05 -13.14
CA GLU A 26 -13.87 5.39 -12.03
C GLU A 26 -13.47 6.87 -12.02
N LEU A 27 -13.18 7.47 -13.18
CA LEU A 27 -12.83 8.90 -13.26
C LEU A 27 -14.00 9.83 -12.90
N LYS A 28 -15.24 9.42 -13.20
CA LYS A 28 -16.44 10.16 -12.77
C LYS A 28 -16.57 10.23 -11.24
N LYS A 29 -16.14 9.19 -10.51
CA LYS A 29 -16.16 9.20 -9.03
C LYS A 29 -15.24 10.26 -8.43
N HIS A 30 -14.22 10.68 -9.17
CA HIS A 30 -13.25 11.68 -8.74
C HIS A 30 -13.54 13.09 -9.28
N ASN A 31 -14.75 13.34 -9.79
CA ASN A 31 -15.19 14.64 -10.34
C ASN A 31 -14.29 15.20 -11.46
N LEU A 32 -13.53 14.35 -12.15
CA LEU A 32 -12.72 14.80 -13.29
C LEU A 32 -13.62 15.14 -14.48
N ASN A 33 -13.51 16.36 -15.01
CA ASN A 33 -14.19 16.72 -16.25
C ASN A 33 -13.48 16.09 -17.45
N LEU A 34 -14.01 14.95 -17.90
CA LEU A 34 -13.46 14.20 -19.04
C LEU A 34 -13.43 15.01 -20.34
N ASP A 35 -14.33 15.98 -20.52
CA ASP A 35 -14.34 16.80 -21.73
C ASP A 35 -13.24 17.86 -21.70
N ASP A 36 -12.94 18.44 -20.54
CA ASP A 36 -11.80 19.36 -20.38
C ASP A 36 -10.47 18.62 -20.59
N LEU A 37 -10.35 17.39 -20.09
CA LEU A 37 -9.18 16.56 -20.33
C LEU A 37 -9.02 16.22 -21.82
N LYS A 38 -10.10 15.83 -22.50
CA LYS A 38 -10.05 15.56 -23.95
C LYS A 38 -9.64 16.80 -24.74
N GLN A 39 -10.22 17.97 -24.42
CA GLN A 39 -9.85 19.22 -25.06
C GLN A 39 -8.38 19.57 -24.81
N THR A 40 -7.86 19.26 -23.63
CA THR A 40 -6.46 19.49 -23.27
C THR A 40 -5.51 18.55 -24.01
N ILE A 41 -5.85 17.26 -24.11
CA ILE A 41 -5.11 16.28 -24.92
C ILE A 41 -5.10 16.70 -26.39
N GLN A 42 -6.24 17.16 -26.91
CA GLN A 42 -6.36 17.65 -28.28
C GLN A 42 -5.51 18.90 -28.51
N TYR A 43 -5.55 19.86 -27.57
CA TYR A 43 -4.70 21.04 -27.61
C TYR A 43 -3.21 20.68 -27.67
N TYR A 44 -2.75 19.72 -26.86
CA TYR A 44 -1.36 19.26 -26.95
C TYR A 44 -1.07 18.55 -28.27
N TYR A 45 -1.99 17.76 -28.79
CA TYR A 45 -1.82 17.11 -30.09
C TYR A 45 -1.63 18.12 -31.22
N ASP A 46 -2.34 19.25 -31.18
CA ASP A 46 -2.32 20.28 -32.22
C ASP A 46 -1.12 21.23 -32.10
N ASN A 47 -0.67 21.54 -30.87
CA ASN A 47 0.29 22.61 -30.61
C ASN A 47 1.68 22.14 -30.14
N PHE A 48 1.90 20.83 -29.89
CA PHE A 48 3.19 20.35 -29.34
C PHE A 48 4.43 20.68 -30.17
N GLU A 49 4.31 21.02 -31.46
CA GLU A 49 5.45 21.45 -32.27
C GLU A 49 5.91 22.88 -31.93
N GLN A 50 5.03 23.68 -31.33
CA GLN A 50 5.26 25.08 -30.97
C GLN A 50 5.76 25.24 -29.52
N PHE A 51 5.69 24.17 -28.71
CA PHE A 51 6.21 24.21 -27.34
C PHE A 51 7.74 24.22 -27.33
N ASN A 52 8.30 25.09 -26.47
CA ASN A 52 9.71 25.06 -26.13
C ASN A 52 10.09 23.68 -25.53
N ASP A 53 11.39 23.37 -25.48
CA ASP A 53 11.83 22.03 -25.07
C ASP A 53 11.54 21.72 -23.59
N GLU A 54 11.47 22.72 -22.72
CA GLU A 54 11.16 22.55 -21.30
C GLU A 54 9.69 22.16 -21.09
N ASP A 55 8.76 22.93 -21.67
CA ASP A 55 7.33 22.66 -21.65
C ASP A 55 7.03 21.31 -22.31
N PHE A 56 7.66 21.03 -23.45
CA PHE A 56 7.50 19.75 -24.13
C PHE A 56 7.92 18.57 -23.24
N ASN A 57 9.06 18.65 -22.56
CA ASN A 57 9.55 17.58 -21.69
C ASN A 57 8.65 17.39 -20.46
N ASN A 58 8.18 18.49 -19.85
CA ASN A 58 7.27 18.43 -18.71
C ASN A 58 5.93 17.79 -19.09
N ILE A 59 5.32 18.23 -20.19
CA ILE A 59 4.07 17.67 -20.71
C ILE A 59 4.27 16.19 -21.08
N SER A 60 5.35 15.85 -21.79
CA SER A 60 5.66 14.47 -22.18
C SER A 60 5.78 13.55 -20.97
N THR A 61 6.42 14.00 -19.89
CA THR A 61 6.53 13.25 -18.64
C THR A 61 5.15 12.98 -18.03
N LYS A 62 4.30 14.01 -17.95
CA LYS A 62 2.95 13.88 -17.39
C LYS A 62 2.05 12.99 -18.25
N ILE A 63 2.17 13.03 -19.57
CA ILE A 63 1.44 12.11 -20.47
C ILE A 63 1.90 10.66 -20.27
N ASN A 64 3.21 10.41 -20.04
CA ASN A 64 3.69 9.07 -19.70
C ASN A 64 3.13 8.57 -18.36
N GLU A 65 3.04 9.44 -17.34
CA GLU A 65 2.43 9.10 -16.05
C GLU A 65 0.96 8.68 -16.22
N LEU A 66 0.17 9.44 -17.01
CA LEU A 66 -1.23 9.11 -17.29
C LEU A 66 -1.38 7.78 -18.05
N LEU A 67 -0.49 7.50 -19.01
CA LEU A 67 -0.48 6.23 -19.73
C LEU A 67 -0.18 5.05 -18.81
N SER A 68 0.86 5.16 -17.98
CA SER A 68 1.22 4.12 -17.01
C SER A 68 0.06 3.84 -16.08
N GLN A 69 -0.63 4.88 -15.59
CA GLN A 69 -1.73 4.72 -14.66
C GLN A 69 -2.99 4.14 -15.33
N SER A 70 -3.27 4.51 -16.59
CA SER A 70 -4.47 4.05 -17.32
C SER A 70 -4.38 2.63 -17.88
N ASN A 71 -3.17 2.12 -18.08
CA ASN A 71 -2.94 0.74 -18.57
C ASN A 71 -2.96 -0.32 -17.45
N GLU A 72 -3.07 0.08 -16.17
CA GLU A 72 -3.07 -0.85 -15.05
C GLU A 72 -4.38 -1.64 -14.92
N SER A 73 -4.26 -2.96 -14.73
CA SER A 73 -5.41 -3.86 -14.52
C SER A 73 -6.27 -3.50 -13.30
N ALA A 74 -5.67 -2.79 -12.33
CA ALA A 74 -6.31 -2.25 -11.14
C ALA A 74 -6.39 -0.70 -11.19
N PHE A 75 -6.89 -0.14 -12.29
CA PHE A 75 -7.04 1.31 -12.50
C PHE A 75 -7.69 2.06 -11.31
N SER A 76 -8.63 1.42 -10.60
CA SER A 76 -9.29 1.99 -9.41
C SER A 76 -8.34 2.38 -8.27
N LEU A 77 -7.16 1.76 -8.15
CA LEU A 77 -6.14 2.13 -7.17
C LEU A 77 -5.32 3.36 -7.60
N TYR A 78 -5.32 3.66 -8.90
CA TYR A 78 -4.53 4.73 -9.51
C TYR A 78 -5.37 5.92 -9.98
N SER A 79 -6.69 5.81 -9.97
CA SER A 79 -7.64 6.83 -10.44
C SER A 79 -7.45 8.19 -9.78
N TYR A 80 -7.09 8.22 -8.49
CA TYR A 80 -6.78 9.46 -7.77
C TYR A 80 -5.50 10.13 -8.31
N LYS A 81 -4.41 9.36 -8.49
CA LYS A 81 -3.15 9.86 -9.05
C LYS A 81 -3.35 10.35 -10.49
N PHE A 82 -4.10 9.58 -11.28
CA PHE A 82 -4.50 9.96 -12.64
C PHE A 82 -5.25 11.28 -12.65
N THR A 83 -6.23 11.44 -11.77
CA THR A 83 -7.04 12.66 -11.68
C THR A 83 -6.17 13.87 -11.35
N ASN A 84 -5.25 13.75 -10.40
CA ASN A 84 -4.34 14.84 -10.04
C ASN A 84 -3.40 15.22 -11.21
N THR A 85 -2.80 14.23 -11.87
CA THR A 85 -1.94 14.49 -13.03
C THR A 85 -2.72 15.09 -14.20
N ALA A 86 -3.97 14.67 -14.41
CA ALA A 86 -4.85 15.21 -15.42
C ALA A 86 -5.23 16.67 -15.15
N ASN A 87 -5.63 17.00 -13.91
CA ASN A 87 -5.96 18.37 -13.51
C ASN A 87 -4.74 19.29 -13.63
N TYR A 88 -3.55 18.82 -13.24
CA TYR A 88 -2.32 19.59 -13.44
C TYR A 88 -2.11 20.00 -14.91
N LEU A 89 -2.34 19.09 -15.86
CA LEU A 89 -2.23 19.40 -17.29
C LEU A 89 -3.32 20.37 -17.76
N ILE A 90 -4.55 20.21 -17.28
CA ILE A 90 -5.65 21.14 -17.60
C ILE A 90 -5.32 22.55 -17.13
N ASP A 91 -4.84 22.69 -15.89
CA ASP A 91 -4.57 23.97 -15.26
C ASP A 91 -3.30 24.67 -15.80
N ASN A 92 -2.32 23.90 -16.27
CA ASN A 92 -1.01 24.40 -16.72
C ASN A 92 -0.85 24.31 -18.24
N ARG A 93 -1.90 24.62 -18.99
CA ARG A 93 -1.84 24.68 -20.45
C ARG A 93 -0.96 25.87 -20.89
N PRO A 94 0.12 25.66 -21.67
CA PRO A 94 0.93 26.77 -22.18
C PRO A 94 0.10 27.70 -23.07
N THR A 95 0.35 29.01 -23.01
CA THR A 95 -0.24 29.97 -23.95
C THR A 95 0.68 30.12 -25.16
N VAL A 96 0.14 29.83 -26.35
CA VAL A 96 0.83 30.11 -27.62
C VAL A 96 0.57 31.59 -27.97
N GLU A 97 1.60 32.43 -27.95
CA GLU A 97 1.48 33.82 -28.43
C GLU A 97 1.35 33.84 -29.96
N LEU A 98 0.26 34.44 -30.44
CA LEU A 98 0.05 34.71 -31.86
C LEU A 98 0.57 36.12 -32.17
N ASP A 99 1.61 36.20 -32.98
CA ASP A 99 2.22 37.44 -33.45
C ASP A 99 1.31 38.11 -34.50
N VAL A 100 0.65 39.22 -34.15
CA VAL A 100 -0.22 40.01 -35.05
C VAL A 100 0.39 41.41 -35.19
N ASN A 101 0.90 41.71 -36.38
CA ASN A 101 1.53 42.99 -36.72
C ASN A 101 0.55 43.87 -37.53
N ASP A 102 0.21 45.04 -36.98
CA ASP A 102 -0.65 46.09 -37.55
C ASP A 102 0.10 47.00 -38.54
N ASN A 103 -0.61 47.56 -39.53
CA ASN A 103 -0.18 48.75 -40.28
C ASN A 103 -1.34 49.38 -41.07
N ILE A 104 -1.88 50.54 -40.64
CA ILE A 104 -2.45 51.59 -41.53
C ILE A 104 -2.25 52.97 -40.88
N ASP A 105 -1.58 53.87 -41.62
CA ASP A 105 -1.29 55.28 -41.32
C ASP A 105 -1.89 56.16 -42.45
N THR A 106 -2.45 57.35 -42.15
CA THR A 106 -2.58 58.48 -43.11
C THR A 106 -2.97 59.80 -42.41
N LYS A 107 -2.23 60.88 -42.72
CA LYS A 107 -2.48 62.27 -42.32
C LYS A 107 -2.15 63.17 -43.53
N ASP A 108 -3.12 63.84 -44.14
CA ASP A 108 -2.84 65.01 -45.02
C ASP A 108 -4.06 65.93 -45.29
N ASN A 109 -3.85 67.23 -45.02
CA ASN A 109 -4.44 68.48 -45.52
C ASN A 109 -5.95 68.62 -45.86
N ILE A 110 -6.70 69.36 -45.02
CA ILE A 110 -8.06 69.87 -45.30
C ILE A 110 -8.01 71.40 -45.52
N LYS A 111 -8.34 71.89 -46.71
CA LYS A 111 -8.52 73.33 -47.00
C LYS A 111 -9.96 73.60 -47.46
N ILE A 112 -10.80 74.12 -46.56
CA ILE A 112 -12.22 74.46 -46.80
C ILE A 112 -12.39 75.85 -47.44
N SER A 113 -13.56 76.19 -47.98
CA SER A 113 -13.85 77.53 -48.54
C SER A 113 -14.01 78.62 -47.46
N GLU A 114 -13.83 79.90 -47.82
CA GLU A 114 -14.07 81.04 -46.90
C GLU A 114 -15.50 81.04 -46.33
N GLU A 115 -16.48 80.66 -47.15
CA GLU A 115 -17.89 80.58 -46.74
C GLU A 115 -18.13 79.48 -45.69
N GLU A 116 -17.49 78.33 -45.86
CA GLU A 116 -17.57 77.21 -44.91
C GLU A 116 -16.83 77.54 -43.60
N PHE A 117 -15.68 78.20 -43.68
CA PHE A 117 -14.98 78.72 -42.49
C PHE A 117 -15.85 79.73 -41.72
N SER A 118 -16.54 80.64 -42.44
CA SER A 118 -17.46 81.62 -41.86
C SER A 118 -18.62 80.94 -41.12
N LYS A 119 -19.23 79.91 -41.72
CA LYS A 119 -20.30 79.11 -41.08
C LYS A 119 -19.82 78.43 -39.80
N ARG A 120 -18.62 77.83 -39.82
CA ARG A 120 -18.03 77.19 -38.64
C ARG A 120 -17.69 78.19 -37.55
N TYR A 121 -17.19 79.37 -37.92
CA TYR A 121 -16.97 80.45 -36.96
C TYR A 121 -18.28 80.88 -36.30
N ASP A 122 -19.37 81.06 -37.06
CA ASP A 122 -20.67 81.44 -36.50
C ASP A 122 -21.20 80.39 -35.53
N LYS A 123 -21.12 79.11 -35.92
CA LYS A 123 -21.51 78.00 -35.05
C LYS A 123 -20.69 77.97 -33.76
N LEU A 124 -19.37 78.21 -33.86
CA LEU A 124 -18.50 78.29 -32.69
C LEU A 124 -18.91 79.45 -31.75
N ILE A 125 -19.27 80.60 -32.29
CA ILE A 125 -19.79 81.73 -31.50
C ILE A 125 -21.11 81.38 -30.80
N GLU A 126 -21.98 80.58 -31.41
CA GLU A 126 -23.22 80.15 -30.76
C GLU A 126 -22.93 79.24 -29.55
N GLU A 127 -21.95 78.35 -29.67
CA GLU A 127 -21.60 77.36 -28.63
C GLU A 127 -20.68 77.89 -27.52
N LEU A 128 -19.92 78.97 -27.74
CA LEU A 128 -19.04 79.55 -26.70
C LEU A 128 -19.80 80.25 -25.58
N ASN A 129 -19.30 80.19 -24.35
CA ASN A 129 -19.81 80.97 -23.22
C ASN A 129 -19.36 82.45 -23.29
N PHE A 130 -20.11 83.34 -22.65
CA PHE A 130 -19.80 84.78 -22.63
C PHE A 130 -18.57 85.09 -21.77
N GLU A 131 -17.88 86.17 -22.12
CA GLU A 131 -16.80 86.72 -21.29
C GLU A 131 -17.35 87.09 -19.89
N GLY A 132 -16.89 86.36 -18.85
CA GLY A 132 -17.36 86.49 -17.47
C GLY A 132 -18.06 85.24 -16.91
N GLU A 133 -18.39 84.28 -17.76
CA GLU A 133 -18.92 82.97 -17.38
C GLU A 133 -17.81 81.92 -17.25
N GLU A 134 -18.15 80.72 -16.77
CA GLU A 134 -17.22 79.58 -16.77
C GLU A 134 -16.82 79.23 -18.21
N CYS A 135 -15.52 79.12 -18.48
CA CYS A 135 -15.02 78.88 -19.82
C CYS A 135 -15.34 77.45 -20.25
N ASN A 136 -15.99 77.29 -21.40
CA ASN A 136 -16.30 75.98 -21.99
C ASN A 136 -15.33 75.57 -23.12
N LEU A 137 -14.31 76.38 -23.44
CA LEU A 137 -13.27 76.03 -24.40
C LEU A 137 -11.88 76.55 -23.98
N THR A 138 -10.98 75.62 -23.66
CA THR A 138 -9.56 75.91 -23.39
C THR A 138 -8.68 75.22 -24.44
N LEU A 139 -7.75 75.96 -25.02
CA LEU A 139 -6.84 75.49 -26.06
C LEU A 139 -5.38 75.80 -25.68
N GLU A 140 -4.42 75.13 -26.30
CA GLU A 140 -2.98 75.30 -26.00
C GLU A 140 -2.19 75.76 -27.22
N THR A 141 -1.17 76.60 -27.00
CA THR A 141 -0.27 77.05 -28.08
C THR A 141 0.71 75.93 -28.51
N PRO A 142 1.12 75.84 -29.79
CA PRO A 142 1.87 74.69 -30.28
C PRO A 142 3.33 74.63 -29.79
N SER A 143 3.98 75.78 -29.55
CA SER A 143 5.39 75.84 -29.13
C SER A 143 5.59 75.57 -27.64
N ASP A 144 4.76 76.16 -26.79
CA ASP A 144 5.01 76.21 -25.34
C ASP A 144 3.93 75.52 -24.50
N ARG A 145 2.92 74.91 -25.15
CA ARG A 145 1.72 74.31 -24.52
C ARG A 145 1.07 75.23 -23.49
N ILE A 146 1.07 76.54 -23.75
CA ILE A 146 0.49 77.52 -22.84
C ILE A 146 -1.02 77.52 -23.05
N PRO A 147 -1.84 77.22 -22.02
CA PRO A 147 -3.28 77.23 -22.17
C PRO A 147 -3.80 78.67 -22.28
N PHE A 148 -4.79 78.85 -23.15
CA PHE A 148 -5.58 80.06 -23.30
C PHE A 148 -7.05 79.70 -23.35
N LYS A 149 -7.87 80.57 -22.76
CA LYS A 149 -9.32 80.42 -22.70
C LYS A 149 -9.96 81.15 -23.87
N VAL A 150 -11.04 80.58 -24.39
CA VAL A 150 -11.77 81.11 -25.53
C VAL A 150 -13.21 81.39 -25.10
N TYR A 151 -13.67 82.60 -25.39
CA TYR A 151 -15.00 83.10 -25.04
C TYR A 151 -15.65 83.79 -26.25
N LYS A 152 -16.92 84.15 -26.14
CA LYS A 152 -17.56 85.14 -27.01
C LYS A 152 -17.82 86.44 -26.30
N ASN A 153 -17.87 87.54 -27.05
CA ASN A 153 -18.38 88.82 -26.57
C ASN A 153 -19.73 89.17 -27.21
N ASN A 154 -20.32 90.27 -26.74
CA ASN A 154 -21.60 90.79 -27.25
C ASN A 154 -21.57 91.16 -28.73
N ASN A 155 -20.38 91.41 -29.29
CA ASN A 155 -20.20 91.74 -30.71
C ASN A 155 -19.95 90.49 -31.58
N LYS A 156 -20.36 89.29 -31.10
CA LYS A 156 -20.19 88.00 -31.80
C LYS A 156 -18.75 87.75 -32.25
N SER A 157 -17.79 88.21 -31.46
CA SER A 157 -16.37 88.05 -31.71
C SER A 157 -15.74 87.12 -30.69
N ILE A 158 -14.76 86.34 -31.11
CA ILE A 158 -14.00 85.44 -30.22
C ILE A 158 -13.11 86.29 -29.32
N VAL A 159 -13.17 86.07 -28.01
CA VAL A 159 -12.25 86.66 -27.04
C VAL A 159 -11.30 85.59 -26.54
N VAL A 160 -10.01 85.82 -26.70
CA VAL A 160 -8.94 84.96 -26.20
C VAL A 160 -8.36 85.58 -24.93
N GLU A 161 -8.44 84.86 -23.82
CA GLU A 161 -7.80 85.22 -22.56
C GLU A 161 -6.55 84.35 -22.34
N THR A 162 -5.39 84.99 -22.32
CA THR A 162 -4.11 84.30 -22.08
C THR A 162 -3.88 84.06 -20.59
N LYS A 163 -2.95 83.15 -20.24
CA LYS A 163 -2.57 82.87 -18.84
C LYS A 163 -2.20 84.11 -18.01
N GLY A 164 -1.75 85.20 -18.65
CA GLY A 164 -1.46 86.49 -18.00
C GLY A 164 -2.68 87.41 -17.80
N GLY A 165 -3.89 86.93 -18.07
CA GLY A 165 -5.14 87.71 -17.97
C GLY A 165 -5.34 88.73 -19.10
N THR A 166 -4.46 88.74 -20.11
CA THR A 166 -4.60 89.63 -21.26
C THR A 166 -5.68 89.10 -22.19
N LYS A 167 -6.71 89.91 -22.42
CA LYS A 167 -7.84 89.55 -23.29
C LYS A 167 -7.69 90.21 -24.66
N ASN A 168 -7.91 89.42 -25.71
CA ASN A 168 -7.78 89.86 -27.08
C ASN A 168 -8.98 89.43 -27.91
N THR A 169 -9.63 90.39 -28.56
CA THR A 169 -10.78 90.12 -29.42
C THR A 169 -10.35 89.80 -30.84
N ARG A 170 -11.01 88.81 -31.44
CA ARG A 170 -10.86 88.37 -32.82
C ARG A 170 -12.20 88.41 -33.52
N THR A 171 -12.29 89.31 -34.49
CA THR A 171 -13.43 89.38 -35.39
C THR A 171 -13.30 88.28 -36.44
N LYS A 172 -14.44 87.85 -36.97
CA LYS A 172 -14.51 86.87 -38.06
C LYS A 172 -13.65 87.28 -39.25
N ASP A 173 -13.77 88.54 -39.68
CA ASP A 173 -13.03 89.08 -40.83
C ASP A 173 -11.51 89.01 -40.61
N LYS A 174 -11.03 89.26 -39.39
CA LYS A 174 -9.60 89.18 -39.06
C LYS A 174 -9.08 87.75 -39.17
N LEU A 175 -9.84 86.75 -38.70
CA LEU A 175 -9.41 85.34 -38.81
C LEU A 175 -9.49 84.83 -40.26
N ILE A 176 -10.49 85.25 -41.03
CA ILE A 176 -10.58 84.93 -42.47
C ILE A 176 -9.42 85.60 -43.23
N GLY A 177 -9.10 86.85 -42.92
CA GLY A 177 -7.98 87.59 -43.50
C GLY A 177 -6.63 86.89 -43.29
N ILE A 178 -6.40 86.39 -42.07
CA ILE A 178 -5.20 85.61 -41.74
C ILE A 178 -5.21 84.23 -42.44
N ALA A 179 -6.36 83.55 -42.49
CA ALA A 179 -6.45 82.19 -43.03
C ALA A 179 -6.38 82.12 -44.57
N TYR A 180 -6.87 83.14 -45.28
CA TYR A 180 -7.06 83.10 -46.74
C TYR A 180 -6.43 84.25 -47.52
N LYS A 181 -6.24 85.42 -46.91
CA LYS A 181 -5.82 86.65 -47.61
C LYS A 181 -4.37 87.06 -47.34
N ASN A 182 -3.60 86.20 -46.65
CA ASN A 182 -2.22 86.45 -46.22
C ASN A 182 -2.07 87.79 -45.47
N GLU A 183 -3.11 88.22 -44.76
CA GLU A 183 -3.02 89.39 -43.90
C GLU A 183 -2.04 89.11 -42.75
N SER A 184 -1.26 90.13 -42.37
CA SER A 184 -0.24 90.02 -41.33
C SER A 184 -0.85 89.48 -40.03
N ASP A 185 -0.53 88.23 -39.68
CA ASP A 185 -0.65 87.75 -38.31
C ASP A 185 0.25 88.65 -37.45
N GLU A 186 -0.34 89.35 -36.49
CA GLU A 186 0.42 90.07 -35.45
C GLU A 186 1.14 89.05 -34.55
N LYS A 187 1.94 88.12 -35.09
CA LYS A 187 2.73 87.09 -34.38
C LYS A 187 2.05 86.50 -33.14
N ARG A 188 0.76 86.14 -33.19
CA ARG A 188 0.06 85.59 -32.03
C ARG A 188 -0.19 84.10 -32.21
N SER A 189 0.52 83.31 -31.40
CA SER A 189 0.52 81.85 -31.46
C SER A 189 -0.86 81.19 -31.32
N TYR A 190 -1.84 81.84 -30.70
CA TYR A 190 -3.22 81.36 -30.59
C TYR A 190 -4.07 81.57 -31.84
N ASP A 191 -3.78 82.58 -32.68
CA ASP A 191 -4.54 82.84 -33.91
C ASP A 191 -4.37 81.68 -34.89
N LYS A 192 -3.14 81.16 -35.00
CA LYS A 192 -2.83 79.93 -35.77
C LYS A 192 -3.61 78.71 -35.27
N VAL A 193 -3.70 78.50 -33.96
CA VAL A 193 -4.39 77.35 -33.36
C VAL A 193 -5.90 77.42 -33.58
N LEU A 194 -6.49 78.60 -33.38
CA LEU A 194 -7.91 78.81 -33.64
C LEU A 194 -8.25 78.55 -35.11
N ILE A 195 -7.46 79.12 -36.03
CA ILE A 195 -7.66 78.93 -37.47
C ILE A 195 -7.52 77.45 -37.84
N GLU A 196 -6.46 76.78 -37.40
CA GLU A 196 -6.22 75.35 -37.69
C GLU A 196 -7.39 74.47 -37.21
N LYS A 197 -7.85 74.70 -35.97
CA LYS A 197 -8.95 73.92 -35.38
C LYS A 197 -10.32 74.21 -35.99
N ILE A 198 -10.55 75.42 -36.49
CA ILE A 198 -11.77 75.75 -37.25
C ILE A 198 -11.71 75.11 -38.65
N LEU A 199 -10.54 75.16 -39.32
CA LEU A 199 -10.33 74.58 -40.65
C LEU A 199 -10.56 73.05 -40.66
N ASN A 200 -10.01 72.34 -39.67
CA ASN A 200 -10.15 70.88 -39.57
C ASN A 200 -11.40 70.43 -38.80
N ASN A 201 -12.28 71.36 -38.40
CA ASN A 201 -13.50 71.12 -37.61
C ASN A 201 -13.29 70.56 -36.20
N SER A 202 -12.04 70.31 -35.77
CA SER A 202 -11.76 69.70 -34.46
C SER A 202 -12.04 70.62 -33.28
N ILE A 203 -12.30 71.92 -33.49
CA ILE A 203 -12.57 72.86 -32.40
C ILE A 203 -13.81 72.47 -31.57
N PHE A 204 -14.79 71.80 -32.18
CA PHE A 204 -16.02 71.37 -31.53
C PHE A 204 -15.83 70.11 -30.66
N ASP A 205 -14.80 69.30 -30.93
CA ASP A 205 -14.47 68.14 -30.09
C ASP A 205 -14.06 68.57 -28.68
N TYR A 206 -13.55 69.79 -28.53
CA TYR A 206 -13.15 70.38 -27.25
C TYR A 206 -14.30 71.05 -26.50
N LEU A 207 -15.43 71.35 -27.17
CA LEU A 207 -16.64 71.91 -26.56
C LEU A 207 -17.53 70.83 -25.93
N ALA A 208 -17.55 69.62 -26.50
CA ALA A 208 -18.46 68.54 -26.13
C ALA A 208 -18.13 67.83 -24.79
N TYR A 209 -17.02 68.16 -24.13
CA TYR A 209 -16.53 67.41 -22.96
C TYR A 209 -17.15 67.85 -21.61
N GLY A 210 -17.87 68.98 -21.56
CA GLY A 210 -18.35 69.56 -20.30
C GLY A 210 -19.68 69.01 -19.76
N SER A 211 -20.64 68.66 -20.62
CA SER A 211 -22.03 68.38 -20.19
C SER A 211 -22.42 66.90 -20.17
N SER A 212 -21.64 66.02 -20.80
CA SER A 212 -21.91 64.57 -20.89
C SER A 212 -21.32 63.77 -19.71
N LEU A 213 -20.27 64.30 -19.06
CA LEU A 213 -19.52 63.57 -18.02
C LEU A 213 -20.33 63.35 -16.73
N GLU A 214 -21.25 64.26 -16.38
CA GLU A 214 -21.93 64.23 -15.08
C GLU A 214 -23.07 63.20 -15.01
N ASN A 215 -23.75 62.96 -16.14
CA ASN A 215 -24.81 61.94 -16.24
C ASN A 215 -24.24 60.53 -16.45
N HIS A 216 -23.23 60.38 -17.31
CA HIS A 216 -22.60 59.08 -17.56
C HIS A 216 -21.80 58.57 -16.34
N SER A 217 -21.23 59.48 -15.54
CA SER A 217 -20.57 59.17 -14.26
C SER A 217 -21.53 58.50 -13.27
N LYS A 218 -22.75 59.01 -13.12
CA LYS A 218 -23.74 58.46 -12.18
C LYS A 218 -24.20 57.06 -12.59
N ASP A 219 -24.47 56.84 -13.87
CA ASP A 219 -24.87 55.51 -14.38
C ASP A 219 -23.74 54.49 -14.24
N LEU A 220 -22.49 54.88 -14.48
CA LEU A 220 -21.32 54.03 -14.27
C LEU A 220 -21.10 53.70 -12.79
N VAL A 221 -21.25 54.67 -11.89
CA VAL A 221 -21.12 54.45 -10.45
C VAL A 221 -22.21 53.50 -9.95
N GLU A 222 -23.45 53.64 -10.43
CA GLU A 222 -24.54 52.75 -10.05
C GLU A 222 -24.35 51.33 -10.61
N ALA A 223 -23.92 51.20 -11.87
CA ALA A 223 -23.56 49.91 -12.47
C ALA A 223 -22.37 49.25 -11.74
N MET A 224 -21.38 50.03 -11.30
CA MET A 224 -20.26 49.54 -10.49
C MET A 224 -20.73 49.06 -9.12
N LYS A 225 -21.61 49.79 -8.42
CA LYS A 225 -22.20 49.33 -7.15
C LYS A 225 -22.97 48.02 -7.30
N ILE A 226 -23.76 47.90 -8.36
CA ILE A 226 -24.53 46.67 -8.65
C ILE A 226 -23.56 45.49 -8.87
N LYS A 227 -22.52 45.67 -9.70
CA LYS A 227 -21.48 44.65 -9.93
C LYS A 227 -20.73 44.31 -8.64
N LEU A 228 -20.38 45.29 -7.82
CA LEU A 228 -19.70 45.08 -6.55
C LEU A 228 -20.56 44.23 -5.60
N SER A 229 -21.84 44.57 -5.44
CA SER A 229 -22.76 43.79 -4.58
C SER A 229 -22.97 42.36 -5.11
N LYS A 230 -22.98 42.18 -6.44
CA LYS A 230 -23.09 40.85 -7.04
C LYS A 230 -21.85 40.02 -6.75
N ASN A 231 -20.67 40.63 -6.89
CA ASN A 231 -19.40 39.97 -6.59
C ASN A 231 -19.28 39.64 -5.10
N GLU A 232 -19.70 40.52 -4.19
CA GLU A 232 -19.75 40.25 -2.74
C GLU A 232 -20.65 39.06 -2.41
N ASN A 233 -21.82 38.98 -3.05
CA ASN A 233 -22.73 37.85 -2.90
C ASN A 233 -22.15 36.54 -3.45
N GLU A 234 -21.42 36.58 -4.56
CA GLU A 234 -20.71 35.41 -5.09
C GLU A 234 -19.55 34.99 -4.18
N LEU A 235 -18.81 35.95 -3.63
CA LEU A 235 -17.77 35.71 -2.61
C LEU A 235 -18.34 35.04 -1.36
N LEU A 236 -19.51 35.49 -0.90
CA LEU A 236 -20.21 34.88 0.24
C LEU A 236 -20.64 33.44 -0.05
N LYS A 237 -21.16 33.17 -1.25
CA LYS A 237 -21.48 31.80 -1.70
C LYS A 237 -20.24 30.92 -1.77
N LEU A 238 -19.12 31.47 -2.26
CA LEU A 238 -17.85 30.75 -2.34
C LEU A 238 -17.30 30.43 -0.95
N LYS A 239 -17.37 31.39 -0.03
CA LYS A 239 -16.97 31.22 1.38
C LYS A 239 -17.79 30.13 2.07
N ASN A 240 -19.11 30.14 1.91
CA ASN A 240 -19.97 29.12 2.52
C ASN A 240 -19.67 27.72 1.96
N LYS A 241 -19.41 27.60 0.65
CA LYS A 241 -18.97 26.34 0.05
C LYS A 241 -17.60 25.90 0.58
N LEU A 242 -16.68 26.83 0.80
CA LEU A 242 -15.37 26.53 1.37
C LEU A 242 -15.51 26.02 2.81
N GLU A 243 -16.35 26.64 3.63
CA GLU A 243 -16.65 26.19 5.00
C GLU A 243 -17.27 24.78 4.99
N GLU A 244 -18.21 24.50 4.08
CA GLU A 244 -18.80 23.16 3.92
C GLU A 244 -17.77 22.11 3.46
N ILE A 245 -16.83 22.49 2.60
CA ILE A 245 -15.73 21.63 2.15
C ILE A 245 -14.76 21.36 3.32
N ILE A 246 -14.41 22.37 4.11
CA ILE A 246 -13.54 22.24 5.28
C ILE A 246 -14.18 21.29 6.31
N GLU A 247 -15.47 21.46 6.62
CA GLU A 247 -16.20 20.61 7.55
C GLU A 247 -16.26 19.14 7.07
N LYS A 248 -16.51 18.93 5.76
CA LYS A 248 -16.46 17.60 5.14
C LYS A 248 -15.05 17.00 5.17
N HIS A 249 -14.01 17.81 4.99
CA HIS A 249 -12.64 17.33 5.01
C HIS A 249 -12.22 16.89 6.43
N GLN A 250 -12.64 17.65 7.45
CA GLN A 250 -12.37 17.33 8.85
C GLN A 250 -13.04 16.01 9.25
N THR A 251 -14.29 15.79 8.84
CA THR A 251 -14.99 14.51 9.04
C THR A 251 -14.39 13.33 8.25
N ILE A 252 -13.69 13.58 7.14
CA ILE A 252 -12.94 12.55 6.40
C ILE A 252 -11.67 12.16 7.15
N GLU A 253 -10.92 13.13 7.69
CA GLU A 253 -9.74 12.85 8.53
C GLU A 253 -10.13 12.08 9.80
N ASP A 254 -11.21 12.47 10.50
CA ASP A 254 -11.71 11.73 11.68
C ASP A 254 -12.09 10.27 11.33
N LYS A 255 -12.72 10.06 10.16
CA LYS A 255 -13.06 8.71 9.69
C LYS A 255 -11.84 7.89 9.28
N LYS A 256 -10.81 8.54 8.74
CA LYS A 256 -9.54 7.90 8.38
C LYS A 256 -8.75 7.49 9.61
N GLU A 257 -8.77 8.30 10.67
CA GLU A 257 -8.20 7.93 11.97
C GLU A 257 -8.93 6.73 12.58
N GLN A 258 -10.27 6.74 12.59
CA GLN A 258 -11.07 5.59 13.02
C GLN A 258 -10.83 4.34 12.16
N PHE A 259 -10.67 4.51 10.84
CA PHE A 259 -10.37 3.39 9.94
C PHE A 259 -8.98 2.82 10.19
N ASN A 260 -7.97 3.67 10.43
CA ASN A 260 -6.62 3.23 10.79
C ASN A 260 -6.61 2.49 12.12
N GLU A 261 -7.36 2.94 13.13
CA GLU A 261 -7.51 2.19 14.38
C GLU A 261 -8.16 0.82 14.16
N ILE A 262 -9.20 0.74 13.33
CA ILE A 262 -9.86 -0.53 12.99
C ILE A 262 -8.90 -1.44 12.23
N PHE A 263 -8.10 -0.88 11.32
CA PHE A 263 -7.12 -1.61 10.52
C PHE A 263 -5.99 -2.16 11.39
N GLU A 264 -5.43 -1.36 12.30
CA GLU A 264 -4.45 -1.84 13.28
C GLU A 264 -5.04 -2.93 14.18
N LYS A 265 -6.28 -2.75 14.67
CA LYS A 265 -6.98 -3.77 15.47
C LYS A 265 -7.19 -5.06 14.67
N ALA A 266 -7.51 -4.95 13.38
CA ALA A 266 -7.73 -6.09 12.48
C ALA A 266 -6.42 -6.82 12.13
N GLU A 267 -5.33 -6.10 11.87
CA GLU A 267 -4.00 -6.67 11.62
C GLU A 267 -3.45 -7.38 12.88
N ASN A 268 -3.66 -6.77 14.05
CA ASN A 268 -3.36 -7.41 15.34
C ASN A 268 -4.20 -8.68 15.54
N LEU A 269 -5.46 -8.70 15.08
CA LEU A 269 -6.34 -9.86 15.11
C LEU A 269 -5.88 -10.96 14.16
N ASP A 270 -5.46 -10.66 12.93
CA ASP A 270 -4.93 -11.65 11.97
C ASP A 270 -3.66 -12.31 12.50
N ASN A 271 -2.74 -11.52 13.07
CA ASN A 271 -1.53 -12.03 13.72
C ASN A 271 -1.86 -12.91 14.93
N LYS A 272 -2.87 -12.53 15.74
CA LYS A 272 -3.36 -13.36 16.85
C LYS A 272 -4.07 -14.63 16.38
N ILE A 273 -4.84 -14.57 15.28
CA ILE A 273 -5.53 -15.73 14.69
C ILE A 273 -4.50 -16.71 14.14
N LYS A 274 -3.48 -16.24 13.40
CA LYS A 274 -2.35 -17.07 12.96
C LYS A 274 -1.61 -17.71 14.13
N ALA A 275 -1.32 -16.95 15.18
CA ALA A 275 -0.71 -17.49 16.39
C ALA A 275 -1.60 -18.53 17.10
N VAL A 276 -2.93 -18.37 17.06
CA VAL A 276 -3.89 -19.34 17.60
C VAL A 276 -4.00 -20.59 16.71
N GLU A 277 -3.93 -20.45 15.39
CA GLU A 277 -3.94 -21.57 14.44
C GLU A 277 -2.65 -22.40 14.55
N ASP A 278 -1.50 -21.75 14.67
CA ASP A 278 -0.22 -22.41 14.90
C ASP A 278 -0.19 -23.10 16.27
N LYS A 279 -0.75 -22.47 17.32
CA LYS A 279 -0.99 -23.14 18.62
C LYS A 279 -1.86 -24.38 18.47
N ALA A 280 -2.93 -24.34 17.68
CA ALA A 280 -3.82 -25.48 17.48
C ALA A 280 -3.11 -26.65 16.77
N LYS A 281 -2.33 -26.37 15.70
CA LYS A 281 -1.55 -27.39 14.97
C LYS A 281 -0.43 -27.99 15.83
N LEU A 282 0.26 -27.17 16.63
CA LEU A 282 1.30 -27.67 17.53
C LEU A 282 0.71 -28.43 18.73
N ASN A 283 -0.43 -28.03 19.27
CA ASN A 283 -1.11 -28.77 20.33
C ASN A 283 -1.51 -30.19 19.89
N ALA A 284 -1.89 -30.37 18.61
CA ALA A 284 -2.12 -31.70 18.06
C ALA A 284 -0.84 -32.55 18.04
N SER A 285 0.31 -31.94 17.71
CA SER A 285 1.61 -32.61 17.75
C SER A 285 2.05 -32.98 19.17
N VAL A 286 1.86 -32.07 20.14
CA VAL A 286 2.11 -32.36 21.57
C VAL A 286 1.25 -33.54 22.03
N SER A 287 -0.05 -33.49 21.75
CA SER A 287 -1.00 -34.55 22.13
C SER A 287 -0.61 -35.91 21.53
N TYR A 288 -0.15 -35.92 20.28
CA TYR A 288 0.36 -37.14 19.63
C TYR A 288 1.56 -37.74 20.37
N TRP A 289 2.57 -36.92 20.68
CA TRP A 289 3.78 -37.40 21.35
C TRP A 289 3.52 -37.79 22.81
N GLU A 290 2.63 -37.10 23.52
CA GLU A 290 2.18 -37.50 24.85
C GLU A 290 1.46 -38.86 24.82
N ALA A 291 0.57 -39.07 23.84
CA ALA A 291 -0.09 -40.36 23.66
C ALA A 291 0.92 -41.48 23.35
N LYS A 292 1.93 -41.17 22.53
CA LYS A 292 3.01 -42.11 22.17
C LYS A 292 3.92 -42.43 23.36
N GLN A 293 4.29 -41.43 24.16
CA GLN A 293 5.02 -41.58 25.41
C GLN A 293 4.26 -42.52 26.37
N LYS A 294 2.96 -42.26 26.59
CA LYS A 294 2.09 -43.10 27.44
C LYS A 294 2.03 -44.53 26.92
N SER A 295 1.85 -44.71 25.61
CA SER A 295 1.84 -46.05 24.99
C SER A 295 3.12 -46.83 25.26
N HIS A 296 4.29 -46.21 25.07
CA HIS A 296 5.57 -46.86 25.36
C HIS A 296 5.81 -47.10 26.85
N LYS A 297 5.40 -46.18 27.73
CA LYS A 297 5.47 -46.37 29.18
C LYS A 297 4.60 -47.55 29.66
N THR A 298 3.39 -47.68 29.11
CA THR A 298 2.51 -48.82 29.40
C THR A 298 3.14 -50.12 28.92
N LYS A 299 3.73 -50.14 27.71
CA LYS A 299 4.46 -51.32 27.20
C LYS A 299 5.66 -51.68 28.07
N PHE A 300 6.44 -50.70 28.53
CA PHE A 300 7.54 -50.95 29.49
C PHE A 300 7.04 -51.68 30.74
N TRP A 301 5.94 -51.22 31.33
CA TRP A 301 5.39 -51.83 32.54
C TRP A 301 4.80 -53.22 32.27
N TRP A 302 4.18 -53.43 31.10
CA TRP A 302 3.65 -54.73 30.70
C TRP A 302 4.75 -55.77 30.47
N PHE A 303 5.81 -55.41 29.72
CA PHE A 303 6.94 -56.31 29.49
C PHE A 303 7.81 -56.49 30.75
N GLY A 304 8.08 -55.41 31.50
CA GLY A 304 8.84 -55.46 32.74
C GLY A 304 8.13 -56.25 33.84
N GLY A 305 6.84 -55.96 34.08
CA GLY A 305 6.01 -56.71 35.01
C GLY A 305 5.81 -58.17 34.57
N GLY A 306 5.60 -58.41 33.28
CA GLY A 306 5.50 -59.75 32.71
C GLY A 306 6.77 -60.57 32.89
N ALA A 307 7.95 -59.97 32.73
CA ALA A 307 9.24 -60.61 33.00
C ALA A 307 9.35 -61.05 34.47
N ILE A 308 9.03 -60.15 35.42
CA ILE A 308 9.07 -60.46 36.86
C ILE A 308 8.08 -61.58 37.20
N GLY A 309 6.85 -61.52 36.69
CA GLY A 309 5.85 -62.57 36.88
C GLY A 309 6.29 -63.91 36.32
N PHE A 310 6.92 -63.91 35.14
CA PHE A 310 7.47 -65.11 34.51
C PHE A 310 8.57 -65.76 35.36
N ILE A 311 9.46 -64.96 35.98
CA ILE A 311 10.47 -65.48 36.93
C ILE A 311 9.78 -66.16 38.12
N VAL A 312 8.78 -65.52 38.73
CA VAL A 312 8.07 -66.07 39.89
C VAL A 312 7.39 -67.40 39.53
N ILE A 313 6.73 -67.45 38.36
CA ILE A 313 6.09 -68.67 37.86
C ILE A 313 7.12 -69.77 37.60
N LEU A 314 8.26 -69.45 36.99
CA LEU A 314 9.35 -70.41 36.77
C LEU A 314 9.92 -70.98 38.05
N VAL A 315 10.18 -70.13 39.05
CA VAL A 315 10.66 -70.56 40.36
C VAL A 315 9.62 -71.45 41.04
N PHE A 316 8.34 -71.13 40.92
CA PHE A 316 7.26 -71.93 41.46
C PHE A 316 7.12 -73.30 40.77
N ILE A 317 7.21 -73.35 39.44
CA ILE A 317 7.23 -74.60 38.67
C ILE A 317 8.44 -75.44 39.07
N LEU A 318 9.62 -74.83 39.19
CA LEU A 318 10.84 -75.51 39.63
C LEU A 318 10.67 -76.11 41.03
N PHE A 319 10.04 -75.37 41.95
CA PHE A 319 9.74 -75.83 43.31
C PHE A 319 8.77 -77.03 43.32
N ILE A 320 7.67 -76.97 42.55
CA ILE A 320 6.73 -78.11 42.42
C ILE A 320 7.42 -79.33 41.81
N ALA A 321 8.22 -79.14 40.76
CA ALA A 321 8.93 -80.20 40.07
C ALA A 321 9.93 -80.92 41.00
N LEU A 322 10.62 -80.18 41.87
CA LEU A 322 11.50 -80.74 42.90
C LEU A 322 10.72 -81.58 43.92
N ASN A 323 9.61 -81.06 44.45
CA ASN A 323 8.79 -81.76 45.45
C ASN A 323 8.09 -83.01 44.88
N SER A 324 7.63 -82.96 43.62
CA SER A 324 6.99 -84.08 42.94
C SER A 324 7.96 -85.24 42.70
N HIS A 325 9.19 -84.93 42.28
CA HIS A 325 10.23 -85.93 42.08
C HIS A 325 10.61 -86.62 43.40
N GLU A 326 10.75 -85.87 44.50
CA GLU A 326 11.01 -86.45 45.83
C GLU A 326 9.91 -87.46 46.23
N ASN A 327 8.63 -87.08 46.07
CA ASN A 327 7.50 -87.96 46.36
C ASN A 327 7.48 -89.24 45.50
N GLN A 328 7.77 -89.14 44.20
CA GLN A 328 7.80 -90.31 43.32
C GLN A 328 8.96 -91.27 43.66
N THR A 329 10.12 -90.75 44.05
CA THR A 329 11.22 -91.58 44.55
C THR A 329 10.88 -92.30 45.85
N ASN A 330 10.16 -91.65 46.76
CA ASN A 330 9.70 -92.25 48.02
C ASN A 330 8.65 -93.35 47.81
N ILE A 331 7.70 -93.15 46.89
CA ILE A 331 6.70 -94.17 46.51
C ILE A 331 7.36 -95.39 45.87
N ASN A 332 8.28 -95.18 44.92
CA ASN A 332 9.00 -96.28 44.26
C ASN A 332 9.88 -97.06 45.25
N LYS A 333 10.47 -96.39 46.26
CA LYS A 333 11.24 -97.03 47.32
C LYS A 333 10.37 -97.88 48.25
N GLN A 334 9.17 -97.41 48.62
CA GLN A 334 8.22 -98.20 49.41
C GLN A 334 7.65 -99.41 48.66
N ILE A 335 7.34 -99.25 47.35
CA ILE A 335 6.89 -100.37 46.50
C ILE A 335 7.99 -101.44 46.39
N LYS A 336 9.26 -101.03 46.24
CA LYS A 336 10.39 -101.97 46.18
C LYS A 336 10.59 -102.73 47.50
N ILE A 337 10.57 -102.02 48.64
CA ILE A 337 10.69 -102.64 49.98
C ILE A 337 9.52 -103.61 50.25
N THR A 338 8.29 -103.27 49.86
CA THR A 338 7.11 -104.13 50.06
C THR A 338 7.20 -105.41 49.20
N ASN A 339 7.73 -105.31 47.98
CA ASN A 339 7.96 -106.48 47.13
C ASN A 339 9.08 -107.39 47.68
N ASP A 340 10.14 -106.82 48.26
CA ASP A 340 11.25 -107.57 48.87
C ASP A 340 10.84 -108.30 50.17
N ILE A 341 9.89 -107.74 50.94
CA ILE A 341 9.33 -108.40 52.14
C ILE A 341 8.43 -109.59 51.75
N ASN A 342 7.66 -109.47 50.66
CA ASN A 342 6.77 -110.54 50.19
C ASN A 342 7.51 -111.72 49.56
N THR A 343 8.75 -111.54 49.09
CA THR A 343 9.62 -112.62 48.56
C THR A 343 10.45 -113.33 49.64
N THR A 344 10.60 -112.75 50.84
CA THR A 344 11.43 -113.34 51.91
C THR A 344 10.67 -114.37 52.78
N SER A 345 9.37 -114.60 52.54
CA SER A 345 8.56 -115.61 53.28
C SER A 345 8.54 -117.01 52.64
N LYS A 346 9.49 -117.37 51.77
CA LYS A 346 9.58 -118.73 51.21
C LYS A 346 11.02 -119.22 51.04
N VAL A 347 11.51 -119.82 52.14
CA VAL A 347 12.48 -120.93 52.30
C VAL A 347 13.57 -121.16 51.23
N GLU A 348 14.81 -120.96 51.69
CA GLU A 348 16.10 -121.67 51.50
C GLU A 348 16.34 -122.62 50.29
N GLU A 349 17.47 -122.42 49.59
CA GLU A 349 18.62 -123.36 49.60
C GLU A 349 19.92 -122.77 48.97
N ILE A 350 20.93 -122.59 49.84
CA ILE A 350 22.38 -122.92 49.75
C ILE A 350 23.10 -122.90 48.36
N ASN A 351 24.13 -122.03 48.17
CA ASN A 351 25.56 -122.44 48.16
C ASN A 351 26.59 -121.31 47.89
N GLU A 352 27.61 -121.34 48.77
CA GLU A 352 29.02 -120.91 48.77
C GLU A 352 29.69 -119.98 47.72
N ASN A 353 30.39 -118.99 48.32
CA ASN A 353 31.79 -118.59 48.14
C ASN A 353 32.26 -117.99 46.80
N ASN A 354 32.64 -116.70 46.81
CA ASN A 354 34.06 -116.35 46.94
C ASN A 354 34.30 -114.84 47.11
N ASN A 355 35.29 -114.56 47.97
CA ASN A 355 35.83 -113.26 48.36
C ASN A 355 36.37 -112.42 47.20
N LYS A 356 36.20 -111.09 47.29
CA LYS A 356 37.33 -110.15 47.47
C LYS A 356 36.85 -108.74 47.76
N LEU A 357 37.39 -108.19 48.86
CA LEU A 357 37.44 -106.76 49.15
C LEU A 357 38.10 -106.02 47.99
N GLU A 358 37.57 -104.84 47.66
CA GLU A 358 38.41 -103.67 47.36
C GLU A 358 37.59 -102.37 47.48
N GLU A 359 38.34 -101.31 47.64
CA GLU A 359 38.08 -100.16 48.50
C GLU A 359 37.57 -98.94 47.70
N LYS A 360 36.81 -98.06 48.39
CA LYS A 360 36.55 -96.63 48.10
C LYS A 360 36.46 -96.16 46.62
N SER A 361 35.25 -95.77 46.24
CA SER A 361 35.00 -94.47 45.57
C SER A 361 33.54 -94.03 45.71
N SER A 362 33.14 -93.73 46.95
CA SER A 362 31.83 -93.15 47.25
C SER A 362 31.81 -91.65 46.92
N PHE A 363 31.93 -91.26 45.66
CA PHE A 363 31.70 -89.86 45.28
C PHE A 363 30.69 -89.61 44.15
N PHE A 364 30.43 -90.54 43.23
CA PHE A 364 29.32 -90.34 42.27
C PHE A 364 28.70 -91.66 41.82
N ASN A 365 27.79 -92.22 42.63
CA ASN A 365 26.77 -93.13 42.10
C ASN A 365 25.67 -92.29 41.46
N PHE A 366 25.90 -91.84 40.22
CA PHE A 366 24.92 -91.06 39.46
C PHE A 366 23.80 -91.99 38.98
N ASP A 367 22.59 -91.75 39.47
CA ASP A 367 21.40 -92.51 39.09
C ASP A 367 20.95 -92.10 37.68
N TYR A 368 21.38 -92.87 36.67
CA TYR A 368 21.10 -92.62 35.24
C TYR A 368 19.60 -92.53 34.91
N SER A 369 18.73 -93.10 35.75
CA SER A 369 17.27 -93.00 35.58
C SER A 369 16.74 -91.56 35.75
N LYS A 370 17.50 -90.70 36.43
CA LYS A 370 17.15 -89.28 36.70
C LYS A 370 17.86 -88.29 35.78
N LEU A 371 18.83 -88.77 34.98
CA LEU A 371 19.65 -87.94 34.08
C LEU A 371 18.78 -87.11 33.12
N ALA A 372 17.78 -87.74 32.50
CA ALA A 372 16.91 -87.09 31.52
C ALA A 372 16.10 -85.93 32.13
N TRP A 373 15.63 -86.09 33.38
CA TRP A 373 14.89 -85.04 34.09
C TRP A 373 15.78 -83.84 34.44
N TYR A 374 17.01 -84.08 34.89
CA TYR A 374 17.96 -83.00 35.17
C TYR A 374 18.39 -82.25 33.91
N ILE A 375 18.62 -82.96 32.80
CA ILE A 375 18.96 -82.33 31.50
C ILE A 375 17.80 -81.44 31.03
N LEU A 376 16.55 -81.91 31.14
CA LEU A 376 15.37 -81.12 30.78
C LEU A 376 15.25 -79.84 31.63
N MET A 377 15.50 -79.93 32.94
CA MET A 377 15.44 -78.79 33.85
C MET A 377 16.53 -77.74 33.58
N ILE A 378 17.75 -78.20 33.27
CA ILE A 378 18.87 -77.33 32.88
C ILE A 378 18.55 -76.63 31.56
N PHE A 379 18.03 -77.35 30.57
CA PHE A 379 17.64 -76.79 29.28
C PHE A 379 16.51 -75.76 29.43
N ALA A 380 15.45 -76.09 30.19
CA ALA A 380 14.34 -75.18 30.45
C ALA A 380 14.80 -73.91 31.18
N SER A 381 15.69 -74.03 32.17
CA SER A 381 16.25 -72.89 32.90
C SER A 381 17.13 -71.99 32.02
N SER A 382 17.93 -72.58 31.13
CA SER A 382 18.75 -71.82 30.17
C SER A 382 17.89 -71.07 29.16
N SER A 383 16.85 -71.72 28.62
CA SER A 383 15.89 -71.07 27.72
C SER A 383 15.14 -69.93 28.40
N ALA A 384 14.70 -70.13 29.64
CA ALA A 384 14.08 -69.11 30.46
C ALA A 384 14.98 -67.89 30.70
N PHE A 385 16.27 -68.11 30.97
CA PHE A 385 17.25 -67.03 31.11
C PHE A 385 17.41 -66.21 29.82
N TRP A 386 17.31 -66.86 28.66
CA TRP A 386 17.36 -66.14 27.39
C TRP A 386 16.08 -65.34 27.13
N ILE A 387 14.91 -65.92 27.46
CA ILE A 387 13.60 -65.24 27.38
C ILE A 387 13.56 -64.01 28.30
N ILE A 388 14.02 -64.11 29.54
CA ILE A 388 14.05 -62.96 30.45
C ILE A 388 14.94 -61.85 29.89
N ARG A 389 16.11 -62.21 29.34
CA ARG A 389 17.05 -61.25 28.75
C ARG A 389 16.42 -60.49 27.58
N ILE A 390 15.71 -61.17 26.67
CA ILE A 390 15.05 -60.50 25.54
C ILE A 390 13.89 -59.61 26.01
N THR A 391 13.07 -60.06 26.96
CA THR A 391 11.96 -59.26 27.49
C THR A 391 12.47 -58.01 28.21
N VAL A 392 13.54 -58.12 28.99
CA VAL A 392 14.20 -56.97 29.64
C VAL A 392 14.75 -55.99 28.61
N LYS A 393 15.40 -56.46 27.54
CA LYS A 393 15.86 -55.61 26.42
C LYS A 393 14.69 -54.88 25.75
N ILE A 394 13.56 -55.56 25.51
CA ILE A 394 12.34 -54.95 24.93
C ILE A 394 11.74 -53.90 25.88
N ALA A 395 11.71 -54.18 27.18
CA ALA A 395 11.24 -53.23 28.18
C ALA A 395 12.12 -51.96 28.17
N LEU A 396 13.44 -52.11 28.30
CA LEU A 396 14.39 -50.99 28.24
C LEU A 396 14.26 -50.18 26.94
N SER A 397 14.07 -50.83 25.80
CA SER A 397 13.80 -50.16 24.52
C SER A 397 12.54 -49.29 24.58
N ASN A 398 11.43 -49.81 25.13
CA ASN A 398 10.21 -49.01 25.31
C ASN A 398 10.39 -47.89 26.33
N LEU A 399 11.23 -48.06 27.35
CA LEU A 399 11.56 -46.98 28.28
C LEU A 399 12.30 -45.84 27.57
N HIS A 400 13.33 -46.16 26.79
CA HIS A 400 14.06 -45.15 26.00
C HIS A 400 13.16 -44.46 24.97
N LEU A 401 12.28 -45.19 24.28
CA LEU A 401 11.30 -44.61 23.35
C LEU A 401 10.28 -43.71 24.06
N SER A 402 9.93 -44.04 25.31
CA SER A 402 9.08 -43.18 26.14
C SER A 402 9.82 -41.90 26.52
N GLU A 403 11.09 -41.98 26.92
CA GLU A 403 11.88 -40.80 27.26
C GLU A 403 12.15 -39.91 26.04
N ASP A 404 12.47 -40.48 24.88
CA ASP A 404 12.60 -39.72 23.63
C ASP A 404 11.29 -38.97 23.28
N ALA A 405 10.14 -39.63 23.44
CA ALA A 405 8.84 -38.98 23.24
C ALA A 405 8.60 -37.87 24.28
N ASN A 406 9.03 -38.06 25.54
CA ASN A 406 8.98 -37.05 26.59
C ASN A 406 9.84 -35.83 26.25
N GLU A 407 11.08 -36.05 25.84
CA GLU A 407 12.01 -34.99 25.41
C GLU A 407 11.43 -34.19 24.25
N ARG A 408 10.80 -34.85 23.27
CA ARG A 408 10.10 -34.18 22.16
C ARG A 408 8.91 -33.35 22.64
N VAL A 409 8.12 -33.82 23.60
CA VAL A 409 7.02 -33.03 24.19
C VAL A 409 7.57 -31.76 24.84
N VAL A 410 8.60 -31.87 25.67
CA VAL A 410 9.24 -30.73 26.33
C VAL A 410 9.82 -29.75 25.31
N MET A 411 10.47 -30.24 24.25
CA MET A 411 10.99 -29.38 23.18
C MET A 411 9.88 -28.63 22.42
N ILE A 412 8.77 -29.29 22.07
CA ILE A 412 7.63 -28.63 21.40
C ILE A 412 6.98 -27.59 22.31
N GLN A 413 6.80 -27.90 23.59
CA GLN A 413 6.24 -26.96 24.57
C GLN A 413 7.17 -25.76 24.79
N THR A 414 8.47 -25.98 24.84
CA THR A 414 9.49 -24.92 24.95
C THR A 414 9.52 -24.04 23.69
N TYR A 415 9.40 -24.64 22.51
CA TYR A 415 9.23 -23.89 21.27
C TYR A 415 7.96 -23.04 21.30
N LEU A 416 6.83 -23.61 21.74
CA LEU A 416 5.58 -22.89 21.89
C LEU A 416 5.68 -21.71 22.86
N SER A 417 6.38 -21.86 23.99
CA SER A 417 6.57 -20.73 24.92
C SER A 417 7.38 -19.61 24.28
N PHE A 418 8.45 -19.93 23.55
CA PHE A 418 9.24 -18.92 22.85
C PHE A 418 8.49 -18.23 21.70
N VAL A 419 7.67 -18.97 20.94
CA VAL A 419 6.79 -18.40 19.90
C VAL A 419 5.78 -17.44 20.54
N ASN A 420 5.20 -17.81 21.68
CA ASN A 420 4.21 -17.00 22.39
C ASN A 420 4.77 -15.70 22.95
N GLU A 421 6.03 -15.70 23.34
CA GLU A 421 6.73 -14.52 23.87
C GLU A 421 7.30 -13.61 22.76
N GLY A 422 7.21 -14.02 21.48
CA GLY A 422 7.71 -13.24 20.35
C GLY A 422 9.24 -13.17 20.26
N GLN A 423 9.95 -14.06 20.96
CA GLN A 423 11.41 -14.03 21.15
C GLN A 423 12.18 -15.07 20.31
N ILE A 424 11.69 -15.42 19.11
CA ILE A 424 12.39 -16.41 18.26
C ILE A 424 13.01 -15.73 17.04
N ASN A 425 14.34 -15.79 16.98
CA ASN A 425 15.10 -15.52 15.75
C ASN A 425 15.03 -16.75 14.81
N GLU A 426 15.16 -16.56 13.49
CA GLU A 426 15.13 -17.66 12.51
C GLU A 426 16.21 -18.73 12.77
N ASN A 427 17.37 -18.31 13.28
CA ASN A 427 18.44 -19.24 13.65
C ASN A 427 18.01 -20.18 14.80
N ASP A 428 17.35 -19.66 15.83
CA ASP A 428 16.88 -20.46 16.97
C ASP A 428 15.76 -21.42 16.56
N LYS A 429 14.88 -20.97 15.65
CA LYS A 429 13.85 -21.82 15.03
C LYS A 429 14.46 -23.00 14.31
N ASN A 430 15.50 -22.79 13.50
CA ASN A 430 16.17 -23.85 12.77
C ASN A 430 16.85 -24.87 13.71
N ILE A 431 17.49 -24.40 14.80
CA ILE A 431 18.10 -25.27 15.81
C ILE A 431 17.04 -26.16 16.46
N ILE A 432 15.93 -25.58 16.94
CA ILE A 432 14.88 -26.32 17.64
C ILE A 432 14.21 -27.33 16.70
N LEU A 433 13.87 -26.94 15.47
CA LEU A 433 13.26 -27.84 14.49
C LEU A 433 14.21 -28.97 14.10
N SER A 434 15.50 -28.69 13.90
CA SER A 434 16.48 -29.73 13.57
C SER A 434 16.64 -30.76 14.70
N SER A 435 16.53 -30.34 15.96
CA SER A 435 16.53 -31.24 17.12
C SER A 435 15.23 -32.05 17.19
N LEU A 436 14.08 -31.42 16.94
CA LEU A 436 12.77 -32.09 16.98
C LEU A 436 12.58 -33.18 15.92
N PHE A 437 13.11 -32.95 14.72
CA PHE A 437 13.03 -33.89 13.59
C PHE A 437 14.21 -34.85 13.50
N ARG A 438 15.12 -34.84 14.47
CA ARG A 438 16.22 -35.80 14.49
C ARG A 438 15.67 -37.23 14.58
N PRO A 439 16.18 -38.17 13.77
CA PRO A 439 15.94 -39.60 13.98
C PRO A 439 16.46 -40.01 15.35
N SER A 440 15.64 -40.70 16.14
CA SER A 440 16.09 -41.23 17.42
C SER A 440 17.17 -42.28 17.18
N ASN A 441 18.40 -42.00 17.62
CA ASN A 441 19.48 -42.98 17.63
C ASN A 441 19.21 -43.98 18.76
N ILE A 442 18.42 -45.01 18.45
CA ILE A 442 18.21 -46.13 19.36
C ILE A 442 19.54 -46.89 19.36
N GLY A 443 20.37 -46.70 20.38
CA GLY A 443 21.65 -47.40 20.56
C GLY A 443 21.54 -48.92 20.77
N ILE A 444 20.40 -49.53 20.45
CA ILE A 444 20.16 -50.98 20.50
C ILE A 444 20.46 -51.66 19.16
N ILE A 445 20.55 -50.91 18.05
CA ILE A 445 20.63 -51.49 16.69
C ILE A 445 22.07 -51.57 16.16
N ASN A 446 23.08 -51.10 16.89
CA ASN A 446 24.41 -50.94 16.30
C ASN A 446 25.48 -51.96 16.68
N ASP A 447 25.34 -52.87 17.67
CA ASP A 447 26.49 -53.75 17.98
C ASP A 447 26.25 -55.11 18.65
N GLU A 448 25.02 -55.61 18.74
CA GLU A 448 24.83 -57.02 19.07
C GLU A 448 23.72 -57.58 18.20
N SER A 449 23.88 -58.80 17.72
CA SER A 449 22.91 -59.65 17.03
C SER A 449 21.58 -59.77 17.79
N SER A 450 20.80 -58.68 17.81
CA SER A 450 19.51 -58.60 18.47
C SER A 450 18.47 -59.16 17.52
N VAL A 451 17.98 -60.35 17.85
CA VAL A 451 16.84 -60.95 17.17
C VAL A 451 15.66 -59.99 17.29
N THR A 452 15.27 -59.40 16.16
CA THR A 452 14.15 -58.47 16.09
C THR A 452 12.85 -59.29 16.11
N VAL A 453 11.74 -58.72 16.60
CA VAL A 453 10.43 -59.40 16.56
C VAL A 453 10.04 -59.77 15.11
N ALA A 454 10.49 -58.96 14.14
CA ALA A 454 10.40 -59.29 12.72
C ALA A 454 11.12 -60.61 12.39
N ASP A 455 12.36 -60.80 12.82
CA ASP A 455 13.17 -62.01 12.58
C ASP A 455 12.56 -63.26 13.21
N ILE A 456 11.92 -63.13 14.37
CA ILE A 456 11.18 -64.24 15.02
C ILE A 456 9.97 -64.66 14.18
N ILE A 457 9.23 -63.68 13.66
CA ILE A 457 8.04 -63.93 12.81
C ILE A 457 8.46 -64.53 11.47
N THR A 458 9.57 -64.09 10.86
CA THR A 458 10.10 -64.71 9.64
C THR A 458 10.65 -66.12 9.88
N ALA A 459 11.26 -66.38 11.04
CA ALA A 459 11.77 -67.71 11.38
C ALA A 459 10.67 -68.75 11.60
N PHE A 460 9.49 -68.35 12.10
CA PHE A 460 8.32 -69.23 12.26
C PHE A 460 7.54 -69.48 10.95
N LYS A 461 7.82 -68.72 9.89
CA LYS A 461 7.14 -68.82 8.59
C LYS A 461 7.90 -69.70 7.59
N LYS A 462 9.06 -70.22 7.97
CA LYS A 462 9.85 -71.21 7.23
C LYS A 462 9.70 -72.56 7.93
#